data_AF-A0A399YK67-F1
#
_entry.id   AF-A0A399YK67-F1
#
_cell.length_a   1.000
_cell.length_b   1.000
_cell.length_c   1.000
_cell.angle_alpha   90.00
_cell.angle_beta   90.00
_cell.angle_gamma   90.00
#
_symmetry.space_group_name_H-M   'P 1'
#
loop_
_entity.id
_entity.type
_entity.pdbx_description
1 polymer ?
#
loop_
_entity_poly.entity_id
_entity_poly.type
_entity_poly.pdbx_seq_one_letter_code
_entity_poly.pdbx_strand_id
1 'polypeptide(L)'
;MEQQELGHDTMVRDRAQMETINELYAVAGALRPVGLTIEEYLHPLLVWIVLPLFALFNAGIHFDENALNAFSNPTTLGIIFGLVIGKQIGVTLFTWGAYKFGRAPLPANVTWKQIYGVSWLCGMGFTMSLFIAELAFQSAEL
;
A
#
# COMPACT_ATOMS: atom_id res chain seq x y z
N MET A 1 39.82 -24.85 -5.45
CA MET A 1 39.88 -24.07 -4.19
C MET A 1 39.03 -22.85 -4.49
N GLU A 2 37.78 -22.72 -4.05
CA GLU A 2 37.28 -22.81 -2.68
C GLU A 2 36.13 -23.82 -2.51
N GLN A 3 36.23 -24.63 -1.46
CA GLN A 3 35.14 -25.44 -0.94
C GLN A 3 34.23 -24.51 -0.16
N GLN A 4 33.07 -24.16 -0.72
CA GLN A 4 32.00 -23.54 0.06
C GLN A 4 31.30 -24.67 0.80
N GLU A 5 31.77 -24.94 2.02
CA GLU A 5 31.13 -25.85 2.97
C GLU A 5 29.69 -25.39 3.18
N LEU A 6 28.75 -26.26 2.77
CA LEU A 6 27.34 -26.11 3.06
C LEU A 6 27.16 -26.13 4.59
N GLY A 7 26.86 -24.96 5.15
CA GLY A 7 26.66 -24.77 6.58
C GLY A 7 25.60 -25.71 7.14
N HIS A 8 25.81 -26.10 8.40
CA HIS A 8 25.15 -27.19 9.16
C HIS A 8 23.61 -27.10 9.31
N ASP A 9 22.94 -26.19 8.60
CA ASP A 9 21.48 -25.96 8.60
C ASP A 9 20.84 -26.05 7.20
N THR A 10 21.54 -26.63 6.22
CA THR A 10 20.99 -26.83 4.87
C THR A 10 20.35 -28.23 4.73
N MET A 11 19.05 -28.28 4.42
CA MET A 11 18.34 -29.54 4.12
C MET A 11 18.77 -30.20 2.80
N VAL A 12 19.60 -29.52 1.99
CA VAL A 12 20.10 -30.02 0.72
C VAL A 12 21.42 -30.73 0.96
N ARG A 13 21.39 -32.07 0.88
CA ARG A 13 22.49 -32.95 1.26
C ARG A 13 23.39 -33.34 0.10
N ASP A 14 22.94 -33.14 -1.14
CA ASP A 14 23.63 -33.62 -2.34
C ASP A 14 23.56 -32.63 -3.52
N ARG A 15 24.57 -32.66 -4.38
CA ARG A 15 24.63 -31.83 -5.61
C ARG A 15 23.54 -32.19 -6.61
N ALA A 16 23.14 -33.47 -6.69
CA ALA A 16 22.02 -33.89 -7.51
C ALA A 16 20.68 -33.26 -7.05
N GLN A 17 20.52 -32.99 -5.74
CA GLN A 17 19.35 -32.28 -5.22
C GLN A 17 19.36 -30.79 -5.61
N MET A 18 20.53 -30.14 -5.60
CA MET A 18 20.67 -28.75 -6.08
C MET A 18 20.37 -28.62 -7.58
N GLU A 19 20.82 -29.57 -8.40
CA GLU A 19 20.50 -29.61 -9.83
C GLU A 19 19.00 -29.73 -10.08
N THR A 20 18.34 -30.66 -9.37
CA THR A 20 16.89 -30.85 -9.47
C THR A 20 16.12 -29.58 -9.05
N ILE A 21 16.58 -28.91 -7.99
CA ILE A 21 15.98 -27.65 -7.52
C ILE A 21 16.16 -26.54 -8.57
N ASN A 22 17.34 -26.42 -9.18
CA ASN A 22 17.59 -25.43 -10.22
C ASN A 22 16.76 -25.67 -11.49
N GLU A 23 16.60 -26.92 -11.91
CA GLU A 23 15.70 -27.27 -13.02
C GLU A 23 14.25 -26.94 -12.69
N LEU A 24 13.79 -27.25 -11.47
CA LEU A 24 12.45 -26.90 -11.02
C LEU A 24 12.24 -25.38 -11.00
N TYR A 25 13.22 -24.60 -10.53
CA TYR A 25 13.17 -23.14 -10.58
C TYR A 25 13.20 -22.60 -12.02
N ALA A 26 13.93 -23.24 -12.94
CA ALA A 26 13.96 -22.83 -14.34
C ALA A 26 12.58 -23.04 -15.01
N VAL A 27 11.93 -24.17 -14.76
CA VAL A 27 10.58 -24.46 -15.27
C VAL A 27 9.54 -23.56 -14.59
N ALA A 28 9.64 -23.34 -13.28
CA ALA A 28 8.75 -22.44 -12.54
C ALA A 28 8.90 -20.98 -13.01
N GLY A 29 10.13 -20.55 -13.33
CA GLY A 29 10.42 -19.23 -13.89
C GLY A 29 9.81 -19.04 -15.27
N ALA A 30 9.78 -20.09 -16.12
CA ALA A 30 9.14 -20.05 -17.43
C ALA A 30 7.61 -19.91 -17.37
N LEU A 31 6.98 -20.27 -16.25
CA LEU A 31 5.55 -20.14 -16.01
C LEU A 31 5.15 -18.80 -15.38
N ARG A 32 6.11 -17.94 -15.03
CA ARG A 32 5.79 -16.64 -14.44
C ARG A 32 5.06 -15.76 -15.47
N PRO A 33 3.89 -15.20 -15.11
CA PRO A 33 3.20 -14.27 -15.99
C PRO A 33 4.06 -13.02 -16.19
N VAL A 34 4.12 -12.53 -17.44
CA VAL A 34 4.92 -11.36 -17.82
C VAL A 34 4.58 -10.13 -16.96
N GLY A 35 3.32 -10.01 -16.50
CA GLY A 35 2.89 -8.92 -15.63
C GLY A 35 3.64 -8.85 -14.30
N LEU A 36 3.95 -9.99 -13.67
CA LEU A 36 4.66 -10.01 -12.38
C LEU A 36 6.10 -9.49 -12.54
N THR A 37 6.75 -9.88 -13.63
CA THR A 37 8.10 -9.41 -13.94
C THR A 37 8.13 -7.91 -14.19
N ILE A 38 7.15 -7.38 -14.93
CA ILE A 38 7.03 -5.93 -15.14
C ILE A 38 6.79 -5.20 -13.81
N GLU A 39 5.91 -5.72 -12.95
CA GLU A 39 5.63 -5.14 -11.63
C GLU A 39 6.90 -5.06 -10.77
N GLU A 40 7.68 -6.15 -10.70
CA GLU A 40 8.94 -6.17 -9.94
C GLU A 40 9.95 -5.13 -10.41
N TYR A 41 10.04 -4.87 -11.73
CA TYR A 41 10.95 -3.85 -12.26
C TYR A 41 10.42 -2.42 -12.08
N LEU A 42 9.10 -2.24 -12.15
CA LEU A 42 8.48 -0.90 -12.13
C LEU A 42 8.21 -0.43 -10.70
N HIS A 43 7.93 -1.34 -9.77
CA HIS A 43 7.60 -1.01 -8.38
C HIS A 43 8.67 -0.15 -7.67
N PRO A 44 9.98 -0.43 -7.77
CA PRO A 44 11.01 0.42 -7.18
C PRO A 44 11.00 1.83 -7.79
N LEU A 45 10.88 1.94 -9.12
CA LEU A 45 10.82 3.23 -9.81
C LEU A 45 9.61 4.05 -9.35
N LEU A 46 8.45 3.40 -9.22
CA LEU A 46 7.22 4.03 -8.77
C LEU A 46 7.36 4.56 -7.33
N VAL A 47 7.88 3.73 -6.42
CA VAL A 47 8.00 4.09 -5.00
C VAL A 47 9.07 5.15 -4.76
N TRP A 48 10.22 5.08 -5.45
CA TRP A 48 11.36 5.96 -5.18
C TRP A 48 11.36 7.26 -5.99
N ILE A 49 10.71 7.28 -7.16
CA ILE A 49 10.75 8.44 -8.06
C ILE A 49 9.36 9.01 -8.31
N VAL A 50 8.42 8.19 -8.77
CA VAL A 50 7.12 8.68 -9.22
C VAL A 50 6.27 9.21 -8.07
N LEU A 51 6.14 8.44 -6.97
CA LEU A 51 5.33 8.86 -5.83
C LEU A 51 5.86 10.14 -5.15
N PRO A 52 7.18 10.30 -4.88
CA PRO A 52 7.72 11.54 -4.33
C PRO A 52 7.55 12.75 -5.27
N LEU A 53 7.79 12.59 -6.57
CA LEU A 53 7.59 13.69 -7.53
C LEU A 53 6.12 14.08 -7.64
N PHE A 54 5.23 13.09 -7.75
CA PHE A 54 3.78 13.30 -7.82
C PHE A 54 3.30 14.08 -6.59
N ALA A 55 3.73 13.66 -5.39
CA ALA A 55 3.42 14.35 -4.16
C ALA A 55 3.95 15.78 -4.16
N LEU A 56 5.21 16.00 -4.56
CA LEU A 56 5.82 17.33 -4.54
C LEU A 56 5.07 18.32 -5.45
N PHE A 57 4.70 17.90 -6.65
CA PHE A 57 3.99 18.76 -7.60
C PHE A 57 2.53 19.00 -7.21
N ASN A 58 1.85 18.01 -6.64
CA ASN A 58 0.42 18.10 -6.32
C ASN A 58 0.12 18.46 -4.86
N ALA A 59 1.10 18.49 -3.96
CA ALA A 59 0.89 18.89 -2.57
C ALA A 59 0.54 20.39 -2.42
N GLY A 60 0.71 21.19 -3.47
CA GLY A 60 0.17 22.55 -3.54
C GLY A 60 0.62 23.47 -2.39
N ILE A 61 1.87 23.35 -1.96
CA ILE A 61 2.40 24.02 -0.77
C ILE A 61 2.49 25.55 -0.98
N HIS A 62 1.37 26.23 -0.79
CA HIS A 62 1.29 27.69 -0.75
C HIS A 62 1.33 28.12 0.72
N PHE A 63 2.43 28.75 1.13
CA PHE A 63 2.54 29.35 2.44
C PHE A 63 1.87 30.73 2.41
N ASP A 64 0.55 30.75 2.65
CA ASP A 64 -0.20 31.99 2.83
C ASP A 64 -0.25 32.37 4.32
N GLU A 65 -0.11 33.65 4.63
CA GLU A 65 -0.29 34.21 5.97
C GLU A 65 -1.72 33.97 6.49
N ASN A 66 -2.68 33.73 5.58
CA ASN A 66 -4.07 33.40 5.89
C ASN A 66 -4.36 31.89 6.06
N ALA A 67 -3.36 31.01 6.08
CA ALA A 67 -3.57 29.56 6.20
C ALA A 67 -4.43 29.15 7.41
N LEU A 68 -4.39 29.93 8.50
CA LEU A 68 -5.22 29.68 9.68
C LEU A 68 -6.73 29.90 9.39
N ASN A 69 -7.08 30.83 8.51
CA ASN A 69 -8.48 31.04 8.11
C ASN A 69 -9.01 29.89 7.25
N ALA A 70 -8.14 29.17 6.55
CA ALA A 70 -8.53 28.00 5.75
C ALA A 70 -9.09 26.85 6.60
N PHE A 71 -8.66 26.73 7.87
CA PHE A 71 -9.23 25.75 8.82
C PHE A 71 -10.65 26.11 9.29
N SER A 72 -11.05 27.38 9.19
CA SER A 72 -12.41 27.81 9.48
C SER A 72 -13.37 27.59 8.30
N ASN A 73 -12.85 27.24 7.12
CA ASN A 73 -13.67 26.95 5.96
C ASN A 73 -14.40 25.60 6.16
N PRO A 74 -15.74 25.57 6.07
CA PRO A 74 -16.52 24.35 6.28
C PRO A 74 -16.17 23.23 5.29
N THR A 75 -15.74 23.55 4.07
CA THR A 75 -15.29 22.58 3.08
C THR A 75 -14.01 21.88 3.53
N THR A 76 -13.03 22.65 4.01
CA THR A 76 -11.76 22.12 4.53
C THR A 76 -12.01 21.17 5.71
N LEU A 77 -12.84 21.59 6.67
CA LEU A 77 -13.21 20.75 7.80
C LEU A 77 -13.96 19.49 7.36
N GLY A 78 -14.88 19.60 6.40
CA GLY A 78 -15.59 18.47 5.84
C GLY A 78 -14.66 17.43 5.21
N ILE A 79 -13.65 17.87 4.46
CA ILE A 79 -12.63 16.99 3.88
C ILE A 79 -11.80 16.33 4.99
N ILE A 80 -11.32 17.09 5.97
CA ILE A 80 -10.53 16.57 7.09
C ILE A 80 -11.31 15.52 7.87
N PHE A 81 -12.53 15.83 8.31
CA PHE A 81 -13.36 14.89 9.06
C PHE A 81 -13.80 13.70 8.20
N GLY A 82 -14.11 13.91 6.92
CA GLY A 82 -14.44 12.83 6.00
C GLY A 82 -13.29 11.84 5.81
N LEU A 83 -12.05 12.32 5.70
CA LEU A 83 -10.87 11.48 5.56
C LEU A 83 -10.45 10.81 6.88
N VAL A 84 -10.47 11.54 8.00
CA VAL A 84 -9.96 11.08 9.30
C VAL A 84 -10.99 10.30 10.11
N ILE A 85 -12.28 10.62 10.00
CA ILE A 85 -13.33 9.89 10.73
C ILE A 85 -14.03 8.92 9.78
N GLY A 86 -14.32 9.35 8.55
CA GLY A 86 -15.04 8.53 7.58
C GLY A 86 -14.30 7.25 7.22
N LYS A 87 -12.98 7.28 7.02
CA LYS A 87 -12.22 6.05 6.72
C LYS A 87 -12.11 5.11 7.92
N GLN A 88 -11.94 5.65 9.12
CA GLN A 88 -11.79 4.88 10.36
C GLN A 88 -13.10 4.12 10.65
N ILE A 89 -14.22 4.84 10.62
CA ILE A 89 -15.55 4.25 10.79
C ILE A 89 -15.86 3.32 9.61
N GLY A 90 -15.61 3.75 8.37
CA GLY A 90 -15.91 2.97 7.17
C GLY A 90 -15.21 1.63 7.14
N VAL A 91 -13.88 1.60 7.29
CA VAL A 91 -13.09 0.36 7.29
C VAL A 91 -13.50 -0.54 8.44
N THR A 92 -13.65 0.00 9.65
CA THR A 92 -14.01 -0.80 10.83
C THR A 92 -15.42 -1.39 10.70
N LEU A 93 -16.39 -0.58 10.26
CA LEU A 93 -17.79 -0.98 10.13
C LEU A 93 -17.99 -2.00 9.00
N PHE A 94 -17.36 -1.79 7.83
CA PHE A 94 -17.44 -2.75 6.74
C PHE A 94 -16.74 -4.07 7.08
N THR A 95 -15.59 -4.02 7.74
CA THR A 95 -14.90 -5.24 8.20
C THR A 95 -15.75 -5.98 9.24
N TRP A 96 -16.36 -5.25 10.17
CA TRP A 96 -17.30 -5.81 11.15
C TRP A 96 -18.55 -6.41 10.49
N GLY A 97 -19.11 -5.73 9.49
CA GLY A 97 -20.22 -6.24 8.69
C GLY A 97 -19.85 -7.52 7.94
N ALA A 98 -18.72 -7.54 7.24
CA ALA A 98 -18.22 -8.72 6.52
C ALA A 98 -17.99 -9.92 7.45
N TYR A 99 -17.47 -9.65 8.65
CA TYR A 99 -17.33 -10.66 9.71
C TYR A 99 -18.69 -11.16 10.22
N LYS A 100 -19.64 -10.25 10.50
CA LYS A 100 -20.95 -10.57 11.11
C LYS A 100 -21.90 -11.26 10.13
N PHE A 101 -21.92 -10.85 8.86
CA PHE A 101 -22.81 -11.39 7.81
C PHE A 101 -22.23 -12.63 7.10
N GLY A 102 -21.04 -13.09 7.49
CA GLY A 102 -20.73 -14.52 7.46
C GLY A 102 -19.97 -15.05 6.26
N ARG A 103 -19.02 -14.30 5.66
CA ARG A 103 -18.11 -14.88 4.63
C ARG A 103 -16.62 -14.51 4.74
N ALA A 104 -16.21 -13.78 5.78
CA ALA A 104 -14.81 -13.44 5.99
C ALA A 104 -14.43 -13.58 7.47
N PRO A 105 -14.03 -14.77 7.95
CA PRO A 105 -13.47 -14.90 9.28
C PRO A 105 -12.15 -14.10 9.37
N LEU A 106 -11.87 -13.53 10.54
CA LEU A 106 -10.58 -12.90 10.78
C LEU A 106 -9.46 -13.96 10.61
N PRO A 107 -8.33 -13.63 9.95
CA PRO A 107 -7.19 -14.53 9.84
C PRO A 107 -6.65 -14.94 11.21
N ALA A 108 -5.99 -16.10 11.28
CA ALA A 108 -5.35 -16.56 12.50
C ALA A 108 -4.37 -15.48 13.03
N ASN A 109 -4.49 -15.16 14.32
CA ASN A 109 -3.69 -14.15 15.03
C ASN A 109 -4.02 -12.67 14.73
N VAL A 110 -5.09 -12.36 13.97
CA VAL A 110 -5.54 -10.98 13.77
C VAL A 110 -6.51 -10.56 14.87
N THR A 111 -6.25 -9.42 15.51
CA THR A 111 -7.14 -8.85 16.55
C THR A 111 -7.91 -7.64 16.05
N TRP A 112 -9.06 -7.36 16.65
CA TRP A 112 -9.85 -6.14 16.35
C TRP A 112 -9.08 -4.84 16.56
N LYS A 113 -8.11 -4.84 17.50
CA LYS A 113 -7.20 -3.70 17.70
C LYS A 113 -6.30 -3.46 16.49
N GLN A 114 -5.83 -4.52 15.83
CA GLN A 114 -5.03 -4.40 14.60
C GLN A 114 -5.88 -3.89 13.44
N ILE A 115 -7.13 -4.36 13.31
CA ILE A 115 -8.06 -3.83 12.28
C ILE A 115 -8.28 -2.33 12.48
N TYR A 116 -8.52 -1.90 13.72
CA TYR A 116 -8.64 -0.49 14.03
C TYR A 116 -7.33 0.27 13.72
N GLY A 117 -6.16 -0.30 14.03
CA GLY A 117 -4.87 0.28 13.63
C GLY A 117 -4.71 0.42 12.12
N VAL A 118 -5.11 -0.59 11.35
CA VAL A 118 -5.10 -0.57 9.87
C VAL A 118 -6.06 0.49 9.32
N SER A 119 -7.18 0.75 10.01
CA SER A 119 -8.11 1.81 9.59
C SER A 119 -7.46 3.20 9.62
N TRP A 120 -6.55 3.46 10.58
CA TRP A 120 -5.76 4.69 10.62
C TRP A 120 -4.76 4.78 9.46
N LEU A 121 -4.13 3.65 9.10
CA LEU A 121 -3.23 3.59 7.95
C LEU A 121 -3.97 3.85 6.63
N CYS A 122 -5.19 3.33 6.48
CA CYS A 122 -6.06 3.65 5.34
C CYS A 122 -6.43 5.14 5.25
N GLY A 123 -6.45 5.83 6.41
CA GLY A 123 -6.67 7.28 6.55
C GLY A 123 -5.61 8.13 5.87
N MET A 124 -4.37 7.63 5.73
CA MET A 124 -3.24 8.32 5.08
C MET A 124 -3.33 8.25 3.56
N GLY A 125 -4.47 8.66 2.98
CA GLY A 125 -4.72 8.63 1.54
C GLY A 125 -3.91 9.64 0.73
N PHE A 126 -2.75 10.11 1.20
CA PHE A 126 -2.03 11.28 0.70
C PHE A 126 -2.01 11.41 -0.83
N THR A 127 -1.44 10.44 -1.56
CA THR A 127 -1.27 10.55 -3.02
C THR A 127 -2.57 10.36 -3.80
N MET A 128 -3.38 9.33 -3.50
CA MET A 128 -4.65 9.12 -4.19
C MET A 128 -5.70 10.17 -3.84
N SER A 129 -5.69 10.71 -2.61
CA SER A 129 -6.60 11.79 -2.21
C SER A 129 -6.23 13.12 -2.85
N LEU A 130 -4.93 13.46 -2.98
CA LEU A 130 -4.50 14.64 -3.73
C LEU A 130 -4.91 14.53 -5.21
N PHE A 131 -4.71 13.36 -5.81
CA PHE A 131 -5.13 13.10 -7.18
C PHE A 131 -6.65 13.26 -7.36
N ILE A 132 -7.45 12.68 -6.46
CA ILE A 132 -8.91 12.79 -6.51
C ILE A 132 -9.36 14.23 -6.27
N ALA A 133 -8.72 14.95 -5.34
CA ALA A 133 -9.02 16.35 -5.07
C ALA A 133 -8.74 17.22 -6.31
N GLU A 134 -7.60 17.01 -6.98
CA GLU A 134 -7.27 17.71 -8.22
C GLU A 134 -8.34 17.47 -9.29
N LEU A 135 -8.75 16.22 -9.52
CA LEU A 135 -9.82 15.88 -10.47
C LEU A 135 -11.18 16.47 -10.07
N ALA A 136 -11.48 16.52 -8.77
CA ALA A 136 -12.75 17.02 -8.26
C ALA A 136 -12.87 18.55 -8.36
N PHE A 137 -11.76 19.27 -8.23
CA PHE A 137 -11.74 20.74 -8.22
C PHE A 137 -11.16 21.38 -9.49
N GLN A 138 -10.77 20.59 -10.50
CA GLN A 138 -10.21 21.06 -11.77
C GLN A 138 -11.11 22.01 -12.59
N SER A 139 -12.41 22.02 -12.29
CA SER A 139 -13.42 22.86 -12.95
C SER A 139 -14.12 23.85 -12.00
N ALA A 140 -13.73 23.87 -10.73
CA ALA A 140 -14.21 24.86 -9.78
C ALA A 140 -13.32 26.11 -9.91
N GLU A 141 -13.62 26.96 -10.90
CA GLU A 141 -13.21 28.37 -10.81
C GLU A 141 -13.81 28.94 -9.51
N LEU A 142 -12.95 29.11 -8.50
CA LEU A 142 -13.18 29.96 -7.34
C LEU A 142 -12.43 31.27 -7.56
#